data_AF-A0A3D1H2J0-F1
#
_entry.id   AF-A0A3D1H2J0-F1
#
_cell.length_a   1.000
_cell.length_b   1.000
_cell.length_c   1.000
_cell.angle_alpha   90.00
_cell.angle_beta   90.00
_cell.angle_gamma   90.00
#
_symmetry.space_group_name_H-M   'P 1'
#
loop_
_entity.id
_entity.type
_entity.pdbx_description
1 polymer ?
#
loop_
_entity_poly.entity_id
_entity_poly.type
_entity_poly.pdbx_seq_one_letter_code
_entity_poly.pdbx_strand_id
1 'polypeptide(L)'
;MNIKNILNVVLIFVLGLGMAGCSDSDGDGGGKTDAPVAAMMPLRSNPMGVYAHYMPWFETDKTNLDAGKWGWHWTMNASLNPAVGEIASHYHPLTGAYASGDATVLDYQCLLMKYSGLEGVMVDWYGYNADNTTARHTSNTEALFKAIKKAGLKMAIVYEDNTLNVASDPVGQARADMKYLATHFFGSDSYAKIDGKPLLLVFGPQGLNSPKEWYRTFQVLSVKPALVVLNGHASKANGGGYENAVGEYLWVNAAPDAWYVNAKQQFQTVIGGAMPGFKDYYKLGGAGEGYTSYDDEDGALFDRQLAAAKNAGLQWLQVSTWNDYGEGTIIEPTLEFGYRYLTKLQGFTGVTYGETELKTIYRWYQLKVKFAADASKTKVLDQCYGYLNALQPDKAVELMNGIE
;
A
#
# COMPACT_ATOMS: atom_id res chain seq x y z
N MET A 1 38.25 -3.27 56.42
CA MET A 1 38.39 -3.92 55.10
C MET A 1 37.02 -4.46 54.74
N ASN A 2 36.19 -3.62 54.09
CA ASN A 2 35.91 -3.59 52.64
C ASN A 2 34.88 -4.67 52.25
N ILE A 3 33.77 -4.40 51.53
CA ILE A 3 33.30 -3.20 50.82
C ILE A 3 31.78 -3.35 50.56
N LYS A 4 31.01 -2.30 50.94
CA LYS A 4 29.83 -1.63 50.31
C LYS A 4 28.61 -2.50 49.89
N ASN A 5 27.42 -2.42 50.50
CA ASN A 5 26.43 -1.32 50.66
C ASN A 5 26.13 -0.51 49.38
N ILE A 6 24.85 -0.34 49.02
CA ILE A 6 24.13 0.96 49.14
C ILE A 6 22.67 0.87 48.63
N LEU A 7 21.80 1.47 49.44
CA LEU A 7 20.38 1.82 49.33
C LEU A 7 20.18 3.06 48.40
N ASN A 8 18.92 3.48 48.18
CA ASN A 8 18.41 4.80 47.72
C ASN A 8 17.71 4.73 46.36
N VAL A 9 16.40 4.99 46.22
CA VAL A 9 15.63 6.24 46.44
C VAL A 9 16.23 7.42 45.66
N VAL A 10 15.62 7.72 44.51
CA VAL A 10 15.75 8.98 43.75
C VAL A 10 14.38 9.25 43.12
N LEU A 11 13.50 10.05 43.75
CA LEU A 11 13.21 11.46 43.44
C LEU A 11 13.34 11.84 41.96
N ILE A 12 12.21 11.87 41.25
CA ILE A 12 12.10 12.52 39.94
C ILE A 12 11.95 14.03 40.19
N PHE A 13 12.98 14.79 39.78
CA PHE A 13 12.94 16.25 39.69
C PHE A 13 12.09 16.65 38.49
N VAL A 14 10.98 17.36 38.75
CA VAL A 14 10.25 18.13 37.75
C VAL A 14 10.96 19.48 37.60
N LEU A 15 11.68 19.67 36.50
CA LEU A 15 12.19 20.98 36.10
C LEU A 15 11.21 21.60 35.11
N GLY A 16 10.27 22.38 35.66
CA GLY A 16 9.56 23.40 34.90
C GLY A 16 10.44 24.64 34.79
N LEU A 17 10.91 24.95 33.60
CA LEU A 17 11.50 26.24 33.27
C LEU A 17 10.44 27.07 32.56
N GLY A 18 9.72 27.87 33.36
CA GLY A 18 9.03 29.04 32.86
C GLY A 18 10.05 30.16 32.62
N MET A 19 10.12 30.64 31.39
CA MET A 19 10.75 31.92 31.07
C MET A 19 9.62 32.88 30.71
N ALA A 20 9.30 33.78 31.64
CA ALA A 20 8.68 35.05 31.34
C ALA A 20 9.79 35.98 30.82
N GLY A 21 9.66 36.43 29.58
CA GLY A 21 10.51 37.45 28.97
C GLY A 21 9.62 38.52 28.35
N CYS A 22 9.90 39.76 28.70
CA CYS A 22 9.10 40.95 28.48
C CYS A 22 8.74 41.25 27.02
N SER A 23 7.65 42.01 26.91
CA SER A 23 7.19 42.75 25.74
C SER A 23 8.29 43.59 25.10
N ASP A 24 8.42 43.49 23.79
CA ASP A 24 8.59 44.66 22.93
C ASP A 24 7.76 44.48 21.68
N SER A 25 6.96 45.50 21.41
CA SER A 25 6.18 45.68 20.20
C SER A 25 7.11 46.06 19.06
N ASP A 26 7.11 45.27 17.98
CA ASP A 26 7.31 45.80 16.63
C ASP A 26 6.64 44.84 15.64
N GLY A 27 5.79 45.43 14.79
CA GLY A 27 5.05 44.70 13.78
C GLY A 27 5.97 44.26 12.65
N ASP A 28 5.93 42.96 12.34
CA ASP A 28 6.35 42.45 11.05
C ASP A 28 5.39 41.37 10.57
N GLY A 29 4.89 41.55 9.35
CA GLY A 29 3.90 40.72 8.67
C GLY A 29 4.50 39.42 8.14
N GLY A 30 5.16 38.65 9.01
CA GLY A 30 5.67 37.33 8.69
C GLY A 30 4.59 36.26 8.88
N GLY A 31 4.11 35.70 7.77
CA GLY A 31 3.26 34.50 7.79
C GLY A 31 3.90 33.43 8.68
N LYS A 32 3.23 33.10 9.79
CA LYS A 32 3.64 32.02 10.68
C LYS A 32 3.78 30.75 9.84
N THR A 33 5.01 30.28 9.67
CA THR A 33 5.26 28.93 9.21
C THR A 33 4.80 28.01 10.33
N ASP A 34 3.56 27.53 10.25
CA ASP A 34 3.02 26.54 11.18
C ASP A 34 3.96 25.34 11.20
N ALA A 35 4.29 24.87 12.41
CA ALA A 35 5.09 23.67 12.60
C ALA A 35 4.47 22.48 11.83
N PRO A 36 5.27 21.55 11.30
CA PRO A 36 4.75 20.43 10.54
C PRO A 36 3.73 19.65 11.38
N VAL A 37 2.49 19.57 10.88
CA VAL A 37 1.41 18.85 11.55
C VAL A 37 1.70 17.36 11.44
N ALA A 38 1.74 16.66 12.58
CA ALA A 38 2.02 15.22 12.60
C ALA A 38 0.92 14.45 11.86
N ALA A 39 1.33 13.43 11.09
CA ALA A 39 0.39 12.54 10.42
C ALA A 39 -0.49 11.81 11.44
N MET A 40 -1.80 11.73 11.18
CA MET A 40 -2.76 11.03 12.03
C MET A 40 -3.51 9.97 11.22
N MET A 41 -3.69 8.79 11.82
CA MET A 41 -4.58 7.76 11.27
C MET A 41 -5.99 7.95 11.82
N PRO A 42 -7.05 7.78 11.00
CA PRO A 42 -8.40 7.94 11.47
C PRO A 42 -8.77 6.85 12.47
N LEU A 43 -9.65 7.19 13.41
CA LEU A 43 -10.22 6.19 14.31
C LEU A 43 -11.14 5.26 13.51
N ARG A 44 -11.04 3.96 13.77
CA ARG A 44 -11.82 2.90 13.14
C ARG A 44 -12.62 2.18 14.22
N SER A 45 -13.91 1.95 13.99
CA SER A 45 -14.73 1.16 14.91
C SER A 45 -14.59 -0.34 14.68
N ASN A 46 -14.21 -0.75 13.47
CA ASN A 46 -13.81 -2.11 13.16
C ASN A 46 -12.26 -2.22 13.25
N PRO A 47 -11.71 -3.04 14.17
CA PRO A 47 -10.27 -3.11 14.40
C PRO A 47 -9.51 -3.98 13.39
N MET A 48 -10.19 -4.65 12.45
CA MET A 48 -9.54 -5.48 11.44
C MET A 48 -8.50 -4.69 10.64
N GLY A 49 -7.30 -5.24 10.45
CA GLY A 49 -6.28 -4.66 9.59
C GLY A 49 -6.70 -4.82 8.13
N VAL A 50 -7.00 -3.71 7.46
CA VAL A 50 -7.42 -3.70 6.06
C VAL A 50 -6.32 -3.09 5.22
N TYR A 51 -5.84 -3.83 4.22
CA TYR A 51 -4.75 -3.43 3.33
C TYR A 51 -5.20 -3.52 1.89
N ALA A 52 -4.73 -2.61 1.04
CA ALA A 52 -4.95 -2.73 -0.40
C ALA A 52 -3.76 -3.43 -1.04
N HIS A 53 -4.02 -4.43 -1.86
CA HIS A 53 -2.98 -5.04 -2.67
C HIS A 53 -2.58 -4.07 -3.80
N TYR A 54 -1.29 -3.82 -4.00
CA TYR A 54 -0.82 -2.67 -4.80
C TYR A 54 0.19 -3.10 -5.88
N MET A 55 -0.02 -2.57 -7.09
CA MET A 55 0.83 -2.78 -8.26
C MET A 55 1.77 -1.59 -8.51
N PRO A 56 3.10 -1.73 -8.41
CA PRO A 56 4.06 -0.63 -8.60
C PRO A 56 4.61 -0.53 -10.04
N TRP A 57 3.81 -0.85 -11.05
CA TRP A 57 4.31 -1.19 -12.40
C TRP A 57 3.87 -0.27 -13.55
N PHE A 58 3.16 0.81 -13.27
CA PHE A 58 2.73 1.77 -14.29
C PHE A 58 3.83 2.79 -14.60
N GLU A 59 4.09 3.03 -15.90
CA GLU A 59 5.08 3.99 -16.38
C GLU A 59 4.53 4.86 -17.52
N THR A 60 4.84 6.15 -17.50
CA THR A 60 4.55 7.06 -18.61
C THR A 60 5.64 6.97 -19.69
N ASP A 61 5.38 7.57 -20.85
CA ASP A 61 6.38 7.78 -21.91
C ASP A 61 7.64 8.54 -21.47
N LYS A 62 7.57 9.27 -20.35
CA LYS A 62 8.69 10.01 -19.75
C LYS A 62 9.46 9.22 -18.70
N THR A 63 8.82 8.26 -18.05
CA THR A 63 9.40 7.53 -16.90
C THR A 63 9.85 6.12 -17.25
N ASN A 64 9.34 5.55 -18.34
CA ASN A 64 9.82 4.30 -18.89
C ASN A 64 11.32 4.40 -19.27
N LEU A 65 12.04 3.30 -19.08
CA LEU A 65 13.44 3.18 -19.50
C LEU A 65 13.61 3.14 -21.04
N ASP A 66 12.56 2.79 -21.78
CA ASP A 66 12.47 2.95 -23.23
C ASP A 66 11.82 4.31 -23.56
N ALA A 67 12.66 5.35 -23.62
CA ALA A 67 12.21 6.75 -23.70
C ALA A 67 11.24 7.00 -24.86
N GLY A 68 10.11 7.64 -24.56
CA GLY A 68 9.05 7.93 -25.53
C GLY A 68 8.05 6.79 -25.72
N LYS A 69 8.18 5.67 -24.99
CA LYS A 69 7.19 4.59 -24.97
C LYS A 69 6.50 4.48 -23.61
N TRP A 70 5.18 4.30 -23.65
CA TRP A 70 4.40 4.01 -22.46
C TRP A 70 4.75 2.64 -21.87
N GLY A 71 4.64 2.52 -20.55
CA GLY A 71 4.79 1.25 -19.85
C GLY A 71 3.80 0.18 -20.33
N TRP A 72 4.26 -1.07 -20.37
CA TRP A 72 3.44 -2.20 -20.83
C TRP A 72 2.13 -2.30 -20.06
N HIS A 73 2.09 -1.97 -18.77
CA HIS A 73 0.86 -2.07 -17.99
C HIS A 73 -0.23 -1.05 -18.37
N TRP A 74 0.09 0.01 -19.13
CA TRP A 74 -0.93 0.88 -19.72
C TRP A 74 -1.38 0.45 -21.11
N THR A 75 -0.59 -0.35 -21.83
CA THR A 75 -0.85 -0.66 -23.25
C THR A 75 -1.07 -2.14 -23.55
N MET A 76 -0.62 -3.03 -22.67
CA MET A 76 -0.34 -4.43 -22.95
C MET A 76 0.37 -4.59 -24.30
N ASN A 77 -0.06 -5.53 -25.15
CA ASN A 77 0.43 -5.73 -26.51
C ASN A 77 -0.41 -4.96 -27.54
N ALA A 78 -1.33 -4.09 -27.11
CA ALA A 78 -2.16 -3.29 -27.99
C ALA A 78 -1.49 -1.95 -28.37
N SER A 79 -1.87 -1.42 -29.54
CA SER A 79 -1.46 -0.07 -29.97
C SER A 79 -2.42 0.95 -29.38
N LEU A 80 -2.10 1.44 -28.18
CA LEU A 80 -2.92 2.38 -27.42
C LEU A 80 -2.13 3.67 -27.13
N ASN A 81 -2.82 4.80 -27.03
CA ASN A 81 -2.26 6.08 -26.61
C ASN A 81 -2.81 6.54 -25.24
N PRO A 82 -2.15 6.20 -24.12
CA PRO A 82 -2.61 6.58 -22.78
C PRO A 82 -2.71 8.09 -22.56
N ALA A 83 -2.02 8.93 -23.34
CA ALA A 83 -2.09 10.38 -23.23
C ALA A 83 -3.47 10.96 -23.58
N VAL A 84 -4.28 10.23 -24.36
CA VAL A 84 -5.66 10.61 -24.71
C VAL A 84 -6.70 9.70 -24.04
N GLY A 85 -6.28 8.88 -23.07
CA GLY A 85 -7.15 7.99 -22.31
C GLY A 85 -7.30 6.58 -22.88
N GLU A 86 -6.62 6.24 -23.98
CA GLU A 86 -6.61 4.87 -24.49
C GLU A 86 -5.66 4.02 -23.64
N ILE A 87 -6.21 3.18 -22.76
CA ILE A 87 -5.45 2.31 -21.86
C ILE A 87 -5.95 0.86 -21.94
N ALA A 88 -5.09 -0.09 -21.55
CA ALA A 88 -5.38 -1.51 -21.51
C ALA A 88 -6.21 -1.87 -20.26
N SER A 89 -7.37 -1.23 -20.12
CA SER A 89 -8.32 -1.44 -19.03
C SER A 89 -9.74 -1.10 -19.47
N HIS A 90 -10.73 -1.70 -18.83
CA HIS A 90 -12.14 -1.26 -18.93
C HIS A 90 -12.46 -0.07 -18.03
N TYR A 91 -11.49 0.36 -17.20
CA TYR A 91 -11.72 1.32 -16.12
C TYR A 91 -10.65 2.43 -16.14
N HIS A 92 -11.07 3.69 -16.02
CA HIS A 92 -10.20 4.84 -16.24
C HIS A 92 -9.93 5.58 -14.93
N PRO A 93 -8.67 5.68 -14.46
CA PRO A 93 -8.33 6.44 -13.27
C PRO A 93 -8.82 7.88 -13.37
N LEU A 94 -9.35 8.45 -12.28
CA LEU A 94 -9.69 9.89 -12.25
C LEU A 94 -8.48 10.79 -12.50
N THR A 95 -7.27 10.30 -12.27
CA THR A 95 -6.00 10.99 -12.53
C THR A 95 -5.56 10.93 -13.99
N GLY A 96 -6.18 10.08 -14.82
CA GLY A 96 -5.60 9.61 -16.06
C GLY A 96 -4.42 8.64 -15.83
N ALA A 97 -3.80 8.19 -16.92
CA ALA A 97 -2.63 7.31 -16.86
C ALA A 97 -1.43 8.01 -16.18
N TYR A 98 -0.76 7.32 -15.27
CA TYR A 98 0.26 7.87 -14.40
C TYR A 98 1.54 7.00 -14.33
N ALA A 99 2.59 7.53 -13.71
CA ALA A 99 3.79 6.76 -13.33
C ALA A 99 3.69 6.36 -11.85
N SER A 100 4.01 5.10 -11.52
CA SER A 100 3.87 4.58 -10.15
C SER A 100 4.85 5.22 -9.16
N GLY A 101 5.94 5.80 -9.66
CA GLY A 101 6.90 6.58 -8.88
C GLY A 101 6.58 8.07 -8.76
N ASP A 102 5.47 8.57 -9.34
CA ASP A 102 5.09 9.98 -9.25
C ASP A 102 4.68 10.33 -7.81
N ALA A 103 5.42 11.26 -7.20
CA ALA A 103 5.23 11.62 -5.80
C ALA A 103 3.84 12.23 -5.52
N THR A 104 3.26 12.98 -6.46
CA THR A 104 1.94 13.61 -6.29
C THR A 104 0.83 12.58 -6.35
N VAL A 105 0.95 11.60 -7.27
CA VAL A 105 0.04 10.45 -7.37
C VAL A 105 0.11 9.60 -6.10
N LEU A 106 1.32 9.26 -5.66
CA LEU A 106 1.51 8.47 -4.44
C LEU A 106 0.95 9.17 -3.20
N ASP A 107 1.17 10.48 -3.06
CA ASP A 107 0.59 11.28 -1.98
C ASP A 107 -0.94 11.28 -2.02
N TYR A 108 -1.53 11.45 -3.22
CA TYR A 108 -2.97 11.38 -3.44
C TYR A 108 -3.55 10.01 -3.05
N GLN A 109 -2.97 8.93 -3.56
CA GLN A 109 -3.41 7.56 -3.28
C GLN A 109 -3.30 7.23 -1.78
N CYS A 110 -2.19 7.59 -1.14
CA CYS A 110 -2.01 7.38 0.31
C CYS A 110 -3.05 8.15 1.14
N LEU A 111 -3.39 9.38 0.77
CA LEU A 111 -4.45 10.13 1.44
C LEU A 111 -5.81 9.45 1.26
N LEU A 112 -6.16 9.00 0.05
CA LEU A 112 -7.41 8.27 -0.18
C LEU A 112 -7.48 6.97 0.63
N MET A 113 -6.40 6.18 0.64
CA MET A 113 -6.33 4.95 1.44
C MET A 113 -6.58 5.25 2.92
N LYS A 114 -5.89 6.26 3.47
CA LYS A 114 -6.06 6.72 4.85
C LYS A 114 -7.52 7.06 5.13
N TYR A 115 -8.12 7.95 4.35
CA TYR A 115 -9.51 8.40 4.58
C TYR A 115 -10.57 7.32 4.32
N SER A 116 -10.18 6.21 3.68
CA SER A 116 -11.03 5.03 3.49
C SER A 116 -10.89 3.98 4.62
N GLY A 117 -10.02 4.23 5.60
CA GLY A 117 -9.79 3.35 6.75
C GLY A 117 -8.83 2.18 6.48
N LEU A 118 -8.09 2.21 5.37
CA LEU A 118 -6.99 1.28 5.12
C LEU A 118 -5.81 1.59 6.06
N GLU A 119 -5.17 0.55 6.58
CA GLU A 119 -3.94 0.68 7.36
C GLU A 119 -2.69 0.80 6.47
N GLY A 120 -2.83 0.45 5.19
CA GLY A 120 -1.81 0.64 4.18
C GLY A 120 -1.90 -0.37 3.05
N VAL A 121 -0.75 -0.83 2.55
CA VAL A 121 -0.66 -1.62 1.33
C VAL A 121 0.10 -2.95 1.50
N MET A 122 -0.29 -3.93 0.70
CA MET A 122 0.49 -5.13 0.39
C MET A 122 0.98 -4.98 -1.05
N VAL A 123 2.24 -4.65 -1.27
CA VAL A 123 2.76 -4.29 -2.60
C VAL A 123 3.52 -5.44 -3.24
N ASP A 124 3.20 -5.73 -4.50
CA ASP A 124 3.95 -6.70 -5.31
C ASP A 124 5.39 -6.23 -5.51
N TRP A 125 6.34 -7.15 -5.35
CA TRP A 125 7.75 -6.82 -5.38
C TRP A 125 8.55 -7.93 -6.06
N TYR A 126 9.26 -7.53 -7.11
CA TYR A 126 9.85 -8.43 -8.11
C TYR A 126 11.34 -8.74 -7.88
N GLY A 127 11.96 -8.13 -6.87
CA GLY A 127 13.38 -8.29 -6.57
C GLY A 127 14.12 -6.97 -6.41
N TYR A 128 15.34 -7.03 -5.85
CA TYR A 128 16.18 -5.84 -5.61
C TYR A 128 16.74 -5.21 -6.90
N ASN A 129 16.68 -5.95 -8.01
CA ASN A 129 17.19 -5.53 -9.32
C ASN A 129 16.13 -5.76 -10.40
N ALA A 130 14.90 -5.31 -10.13
CA ALA A 130 13.73 -5.58 -10.96
C ALA A 130 13.28 -4.39 -11.82
N ASP A 131 14.05 -3.30 -11.84
CA ASP A 131 13.82 -2.18 -12.75
C ASP A 131 14.20 -2.58 -14.18
N ASN A 132 13.25 -2.42 -15.10
CA ASN A 132 13.42 -2.75 -16.52
C ASN A 132 12.44 -1.93 -17.40
N THR A 133 12.35 -2.26 -18.69
CA THR A 133 11.47 -1.56 -19.66
C THR A 133 9.99 -1.91 -19.52
N THR A 134 9.65 -2.98 -18.79
CA THR A 134 8.27 -3.28 -18.42
C THR A 134 7.81 -2.33 -17.32
N ALA A 135 8.62 -2.19 -16.27
CA ALA A 135 8.35 -1.32 -15.12
C ALA A 135 9.59 -1.11 -14.24
N ARG A 136 9.58 -0.02 -13.46
CA ARG A 136 10.61 0.31 -12.47
C ARG A 136 10.24 -0.21 -11.08
N HIS A 137 9.98 -1.51 -10.96
CA HIS A 137 9.40 -2.13 -9.76
C HIS A 137 10.13 -1.78 -8.45
N THR A 138 11.47 -1.84 -8.45
CA THR A 138 12.28 -1.58 -7.25
C THR A 138 12.21 -0.10 -6.90
N SER A 139 12.50 0.78 -7.85
CA SER A 139 12.46 2.24 -7.63
C SER A 139 11.06 2.74 -7.24
N ASN A 140 10.01 2.21 -7.86
CA ASN A 140 8.63 2.57 -7.57
C ASN A 140 8.20 2.10 -6.19
N THR A 141 8.64 0.91 -5.74
CA THR A 141 8.38 0.45 -4.38
C THR A 141 9.08 1.33 -3.34
N GLU A 142 10.32 1.77 -3.60
CA GLU A 142 11.00 2.72 -2.71
C GLU A 142 10.27 4.07 -2.63
N ALA A 143 9.80 4.59 -3.77
CA ALA A 143 9.02 5.82 -3.85
C ALA A 143 7.69 5.69 -3.08
N LEU A 144 6.96 4.59 -3.29
CA LEU A 144 5.75 4.26 -2.54
C LEU A 144 6.04 4.21 -1.04
N PHE A 145 7.10 3.55 -0.61
CA PHE A 145 7.43 3.43 0.81
C PHE A 145 7.70 4.79 1.47
N LYS A 146 8.30 5.73 0.73
CA LYS A 146 8.46 7.12 1.20
C LYS A 146 7.11 7.80 1.41
N ALA A 147 6.15 7.64 0.49
CA ALA A 147 4.80 8.19 0.63
C ALA A 147 4.01 7.52 1.77
N ILE A 148 4.10 6.19 1.91
CA ILE A 148 3.51 5.43 3.02
C ILE A 148 3.99 5.96 4.37
N LYS A 149 5.31 6.15 4.54
CA LYS A 149 5.88 6.74 5.76
C LYS A 149 5.37 8.14 6.03
N LYS A 150 5.33 8.99 4.99
CA LYS A 150 4.83 10.36 5.07
C LYS A 150 3.35 10.39 5.50
N ALA A 151 2.54 9.45 5.00
CA ALA A 151 1.13 9.32 5.35
C ALA A 151 0.88 8.61 6.68
N GLY A 152 1.89 8.03 7.33
CA GLY A 152 1.68 7.22 8.55
C GLY A 152 0.96 5.89 8.30
N LEU A 153 0.93 5.42 7.04
CA LEU A 153 0.44 4.11 6.65
C LEU A 153 1.51 3.04 6.88
N LYS A 154 1.14 1.78 6.67
CA LYS A 154 2.05 0.62 6.69
C LYS A 154 2.20 -0.03 5.31
N MET A 155 3.35 -0.65 5.08
CA MET A 155 3.62 -1.46 3.89
C MET A 155 3.98 -2.89 4.30
N ALA A 156 3.48 -3.87 3.56
CA ALA A 156 3.99 -5.23 3.53
C ALA A 156 4.40 -5.58 2.09
N ILE A 157 5.37 -6.46 1.94
CA ILE A 157 5.84 -6.92 0.62
C ILE A 157 5.10 -8.20 0.26
N VAL A 158 4.62 -8.27 -0.98
CA VAL A 158 4.21 -9.52 -1.64
C VAL A 158 5.32 -9.88 -2.62
N TYR A 159 6.11 -10.87 -2.27
CA TYR A 159 7.26 -11.27 -3.07
C TYR A 159 6.81 -12.08 -4.29
N GLU A 160 7.15 -11.59 -5.47
CA GLU A 160 6.89 -12.23 -6.75
C GLU A 160 8.02 -13.22 -7.06
N ASP A 161 8.08 -14.31 -6.29
CA ASP A 161 9.19 -15.28 -6.34
C ASP A 161 9.26 -16.03 -7.69
N ASN A 162 8.25 -15.90 -8.56
CA ASN A 162 8.31 -16.36 -9.94
C ASN A 162 9.49 -15.75 -10.71
N THR A 163 9.97 -14.55 -10.36
CA THR A 163 11.16 -13.95 -10.98
C THR A 163 12.43 -14.79 -10.77
N LEU A 164 12.43 -15.67 -9.78
CA LEU A 164 13.54 -16.58 -9.51
C LEU A 164 13.63 -17.73 -10.52
N ASN A 165 12.58 -18.03 -11.28
CA ASN A 165 12.58 -19.14 -12.24
C ASN A 165 13.60 -18.96 -13.38
N VAL A 166 14.02 -17.72 -13.65
CA VAL A 166 15.06 -17.40 -14.65
C VAL A 166 16.44 -17.20 -14.01
N ALA A 167 16.56 -17.28 -12.69
CA ALA A 167 17.83 -17.12 -11.99
C ALA A 167 18.69 -18.39 -12.08
N SER A 168 19.99 -18.23 -12.29
CA SER A 168 20.94 -19.36 -12.28
C SER A 168 21.15 -19.95 -10.88
N ASP A 169 21.00 -19.14 -9.84
CA ASP A 169 20.97 -19.55 -8.43
C ASP A 169 19.74 -18.92 -7.72
N PRO A 170 18.56 -19.57 -7.79
CA PRO A 170 17.33 -19.05 -7.19
C PRO A 170 17.44 -18.76 -5.69
N VAL A 171 18.11 -19.64 -4.93
CA VAL A 171 18.30 -19.45 -3.48
C VAL A 171 19.29 -18.30 -3.21
N GLY A 172 20.36 -18.18 -4.00
CA GLY A 172 21.30 -17.07 -3.92
C GLY A 172 20.64 -15.73 -4.19
N GLN A 173 19.83 -15.63 -5.24
CA GLN A 173 19.07 -14.44 -5.59
C GLN A 173 18.04 -14.09 -4.50
N ALA A 174 17.26 -15.06 -4.04
CA ALA A 174 16.31 -14.85 -2.94
C ALA A 174 16.99 -14.38 -1.64
N ARG A 175 18.21 -14.87 -1.35
CA ARG A 175 19.01 -14.39 -0.21
C ARG A 175 19.45 -12.94 -0.37
N ALA A 176 19.76 -12.50 -1.59
CA ALA A 176 20.08 -11.10 -1.86
C ALA A 176 18.83 -10.21 -1.71
N ASP A 177 17.69 -10.67 -2.23
CA ASP A 177 16.39 -10.03 -2.06
C ASP A 177 16.04 -9.86 -0.57
N MET A 178 16.15 -10.91 0.24
CA MET A 178 15.87 -10.83 1.68
C MET A 178 16.75 -9.83 2.42
N LYS A 179 18.05 -9.74 2.06
CA LYS A 179 18.96 -8.74 2.65
C LYS A 179 18.57 -7.31 2.28
N TYR A 180 18.13 -7.11 1.04
CA TYR A 180 17.62 -5.82 0.59
C TYR A 180 16.37 -5.43 1.36
N LEU A 181 15.36 -6.32 1.46
CA LEU A 181 14.14 -6.07 2.24
C LEU A 181 14.44 -5.76 3.71
N ALA A 182 15.39 -6.49 4.32
CA ALA A 182 15.81 -6.27 5.70
C ALA A 182 16.43 -4.88 5.92
N THR A 183 17.22 -4.42 4.96
CA THR A 183 17.94 -3.14 5.03
C THR A 183 17.03 -1.95 4.72
N HIS A 184 16.14 -2.08 3.74
CA HIS A 184 15.34 -0.96 3.23
C HIS A 184 13.97 -0.83 3.92
N PHE A 185 13.36 -1.94 4.36
CA PHE A 185 11.94 -1.93 4.75
C PHE A 185 11.67 -2.51 6.14
N PHE A 186 12.13 -3.74 6.43
CA PHE A 186 11.68 -4.52 7.60
C PHE A 186 11.89 -3.83 8.97
N GLY A 187 12.94 -3.01 9.08
CA GLY A 187 13.26 -2.29 10.32
C GLY A 187 12.34 -1.11 10.63
N SER A 188 11.52 -0.66 9.68
CA SER A 188 10.69 0.54 9.86
C SER A 188 9.44 0.29 10.71
N ASP A 189 8.97 1.33 11.41
CA ASP A 189 7.65 1.32 12.08
C ASP A 189 6.48 1.42 11.08
N SER A 190 6.74 1.91 9.86
CA SER A 190 5.80 1.88 8.75
C SER A 190 5.83 0.56 7.98
N TYR A 191 6.46 -0.49 8.52
CA TYR A 191 6.39 -1.85 7.97
C TYR A 191 5.41 -2.70 8.78
N ALA A 192 4.52 -3.42 8.12
CA ALA A 192 3.56 -4.29 8.78
C ALA A 192 4.27 -5.45 9.50
N LYS A 193 3.79 -5.81 10.69
CA LYS A 193 4.38 -6.84 11.53
C LYS A 193 3.31 -7.75 12.11
N ILE A 194 3.62 -9.04 12.23
CA ILE A 194 2.85 -10.04 12.98
C ILE A 194 3.74 -10.53 14.12
N ASP A 195 3.28 -10.41 15.35
CA ASP A 195 4.03 -10.76 16.57
C ASP A 195 5.46 -10.18 16.61
N GLY A 196 5.58 -8.92 16.19
CA GLY A 196 6.85 -8.19 16.13
C GLY A 196 7.77 -8.56 14.96
N LYS A 197 7.43 -9.58 14.15
CA LYS A 197 8.19 -9.96 12.95
C LYS A 197 7.67 -9.24 11.71
N PRO A 198 8.54 -8.83 10.77
CA PRO A 198 8.12 -8.26 9.49
C PRO A 198 7.17 -9.21 8.76
N LEU A 199 6.03 -8.70 8.28
CA LEU A 199 5.11 -9.47 7.45
C LEU A 199 5.66 -9.54 6.02
N LEU A 200 5.92 -10.75 5.54
CA LEU A 200 6.31 -11.02 4.15
C LEU A 200 5.26 -11.94 3.54
N LEU A 201 4.61 -11.49 2.47
CA LEU A 201 3.77 -12.33 1.64
C LEU A 201 4.59 -12.86 0.45
N VAL A 202 4.14 -13.95 -0.17
CA VAL A 202 4.67 -14.43 -1.45
C VAL A 202 3.53 -14.80 -2.37
N PHE A 203 3.56 -14.29 -3.60
CA PHE A 203 2.59 -14.63 -4.64
C PHE A 203 2.90 -16.02 -5.22
N GLY A 204 2.59 -17.04 -4.43
CA GLY A 204 3.06 -18.40 -4.63
C GLY A 204 3.26 -19.13 -3.30
N PRO A 205 4.31 -19.96 -3.14
CA PRO A 205 5.55 -19.95 -3.93
C PRO A 205 5.45 -20.53 -5.35
N GLN A 206 6.22 -19.96 -6.27
CA GLN A 206 6.35 -20.39 -7.66
C GLN A 206 7.80 -20.65 -8.07
N GLY A 207 8.76 -19.89 -7.53
CA GLY A 207 10.18 -20.04 -7.81
C GLY A 207 10.89 -20.95 -6.82
N LEU A 208 10.68 -20.73 -5.51
CA LEU A 208 11.21 -21.62 -4.47
C LEU A 208 10.17 -22.69 -4.12
N ASN A 209 10.40 -23.91 -4.61
CA ASN A 209 9.40 -24.99 -4.59
C ASN A 209 9.61 -26.04 -3.48
N SER A 210 10.55 -25.83 -2.56
CA SER A 210 10.74 -26.72 -1.42
C SER A 210 10.92 -26.00 -0.07
N PRO A 211 10.44 -26.60 1.05
CA PRO A 211 10.60 -26.02 2.38
C PRO A 211 12.06 -25.76 2.79
N LYS A 212 13.00 -26.59 2.30
CA LYS A 212 14.43 -26.44 2.58
C LYS A 212 15.03 -25.21 1.90
N GLU A 213 14.55 -24.83 0.72
CA GLU A 213 15.00 -23.62 0.01
C GLU A 213 14.58 -22.38 0.78
N TRP A 214 13.31 -22.29 1.19
CA TRP A 214 12.81 -21.22 2.06
C TRP A 214 13.62 -21.10 3.36
N TYR A 215 13.89 -22.24 4.01
CA TYR A 215 14.74 -22.25 5.20
C TYR A 215 16.12 -21.65 4.94
N ARG A 216 16.79 -22.06 3.85
CA ARG A 216 18.11 -21.54 3.45
C ARG A 216 18.06 -20.06 3.08
N THR A 217 16.99 -19.62 2.43
CA THR A 217 16.78 -18.22 2.07
C THR A 217 16.76 -17.34 3.32
N PHE A 218 16.01 -17.72 4.35
CA PHE A 218 15.91 -16.93 5.58
C PHE A 218 17.12 -17.01 6.51
N GLN A 219 18.11 -17.89 6.28
CA GLN A 219 19.34 -17.94 7.11
C GLN A 219 20.21 -16.68 7.00
N VAL A 220 19.95 -15.77 6.06
CA VAL A 220 20.66 -14.48 5.98
C VAL A 220 20.11 -13.42 6.93
N LEU A 221 18.97 -13.69 7.56
CA LEU A 221 18.25 -12.72 8.38
C LEU A 221 18.48 -12.98 9.87
N SER A 222 18.70 -11.91 10.64
CA SER A 222 18.71 -11.96 12.10
C SER A 222 17.30 -12.12 12.67
N VAL A 223 16.31 -11.47 12.05
CA VAL A 223 14.88 -11.61 12.35
C VAL A 223 14.20 -12.20 11.13
N LYS A 224 13.71 -13.44 11.26
CA LYS A 224 12.94 -14.09 10.20
C LYS A 224 11.56 -13.43 10.08
N PRO A 225 11.06 -13.16 8.87
CA PRO A 225 9.74 -12.60 8.68
C PRO A 225 8.66 -13.61 9.07
N ALA A 226 7.46 -13.10 9.36
CA ALA A 226 6.24 -13.91 9.33
C ALA A 226 5.85 -14.11 7.86
N LEU A 227 6.24 -15.25 7.28
CA LEU A 227 5.92 -15.59 5.89
C LEU A 227 4.46 -16.05 5.79
N VAL A 228 3.68 -15.41 4.92
CA VAL A 228 2.32 -15.82 4.56
C VAL A 228 2.29 -16.13 3.07
N VAL A 229 1.81 -17.31 2.68
CA VAL A 229 1.83 -17.76 1.28
C VAL A 229 0.46 -17.65 0.62
N LEU A 230 0.40 -17.69 -0.71
CA LEU A 230 -0.86 -17.73 -1.44
C LEU A 230 -1.66 -18.98 -1.06
N ASN A 231 -2.99 -18.87 -1.03
CA ASN A 231 -3.88 -19.98 -0.68
C ASN A 231 -3.54 -21.27 -1.47
N GLY A 232 -3.43 -22.39 -0.76
CA GLY A 232 -3.10 -23.70 -1.33
C GLY A 232 -1.61 -23.95 -1.58
N HIS A 233 -0.72 -23.05 -1.16
CA HIS A 233 0.72 -23.17 -1.41
C HIS A 233 1.57 -23.47 -0.17
N ALA A 234 0.97 -23.62 1.02
CA ALA A 234 1.71 -23.87 2.27
C ALA A 234 2.68 -25.05 2.20
N SER A 235 2.36 -26.14 1.48
CA SER A 235 3.23 -27.31 1.37
C SER A 235 4.55 -27.06 0.62
N LYS A 236 4.65 -25.96 -0.14
CA LYS A 236 5.92 -25.54 -0.79
C LYS A 236 6.86 -24.83 0.15
N ALA A 237 6.32 -24.22 1.21
CA ALA A 237 7.11 -23.53 2.24
C ALA A 237 7.26 -24.36 3.53
N ASN A 238 6.34 -25.26 3.83
CA ASN A 238 6.30 -26.08 5.04
C ASN A 238 6.33 -27.58 4.71
N GLY A 239 7.02 -28.37 5.54
CA GLY A 239 7.12 -29.82 5.39
C GLY A 239 8.52 -30.36 5.67
N GLY A 240 8.64 -31.68 5.91
CA GLY A 240 9.93 -32.33 6.12
C GLY A 240 10.73 -31.79 7.32
N GLY A 241 10.04 -31.29 8.35
CA GLY A 241 10.64 -30.66 9.54
C GLY A 241 10.90 -29.16 9.43
N TYR A 242 10.53 -28.51 8.32
CA TYR A 242 10.60 -27.06 8.16
C TYR A 242 9.22 -26.40 8.30
N GLU A 243 9.14 -25.36 9.11
CA GLU A 243 7.94 -24.53 9.34
C GLU A 243 8.30 -23.07 9.04
N ASN A 244 8.34 -22.71 7.76
CA ASN A 244 8.74 -21.36 7.32
C ASN A 244 7.55 -20.38 7.24
N ALA A 245 6.38 -20.85 6.80
CA ALA A 245 5.17 -20.05 6.66
C ALA A 245 4.25 -20.20 7.88
N VAL A 246 3.70 -19.08 8.35
CA VAL A 246 2.75 -19.01 9.48
C VAL A 246 1.29 -19.11 9.03
N GLY A 247 1.03 -19.00 7.73
CA GLY A 247 -0.29 -19.19 7.18
C GLY A 247 -0.44 -18.80 5.73
N GLU A 248 -1.69 -18.54 5.35
CA GLU A 248 -2.09 -18.28 3.96
C GLU A 248 -2.92 -16.99 3.83
N TYR A 249 -2.88 -16.42 2.62
CA TYR A 249 -3.75 -15.33 2.21
C TYR A 249 -4.60 -15.72 1.00
N LEU A 250 -5.80 -15.13 0.89
CA LEU A 250 -6.72 -15.39 -0.22
C LEU A 250 -6.54 -14.39 -1.36
N TRP A 251 -6.39 -14.90 -2.58
CA TRP A 251 -6.45 -14.10 -3.82
C TRP A 251 -7.76 -14.38 -4.57
N VAL A 252 -8.40 -13.32 -5.07
CA VAL A 252 -9.51 -13.33 -6.06
C VAL A 252 -10.47 -14.52 -5.89
N ASN A 253 -11.40 -14.41 -4.94
CA ASN A 253 -12.39 -15.46 -4.68
C ASN A 253 -13.74 -14.86 -4.29
N ALA A 254 -14.75 -15.03 -5.16
CA ALA A 254 -16.09 -14.49 -4.98
C ALA A 254 -16.90 -15.15 -3.83
N ALA A 255 -16.46 -16.29 -3.30
CA ALA A 255 -17.14 -17.05 -2.24
C ALA A 255 -16.15 -17.56 -1.17
N PRO A 256 -15.62 -16.67 -0.31
CA PRO A 256 -14.49 -16.98 0.55
C PRO A 256 -14.84 -17.74 1.84
N ASP A 257 -16.12 -17.84 2.23
CA ASP A 257 -16.57 -18.36 3.54
C ASP A 257 -16.03 -19.76 3.87
N ALA A 258 -16.18 -20.70 2.92
CA ALA A 258 -15.73 -22.07 3.12
C ALA A 258 -14.20 -22.16 3.26
N TRP A 259 -13.46 -21.31 2.52
CA TRP A 259 -12.02 -21.23 2.66
C TRP A 259 -11.61 -20.70 4.04
N TYR A 260 -12.28 -19.66 4.55
CA TYR A 260 -12.00 -19.12 5.88
C TYR A 260 -12.16 -20.17 6.99
N VAL A 261 -13.23 -20.98 6.93
CA VAL A 261 -13.44 -22.06 7.92
C VAL A 261 -12.29 -23.05 7.92
N ASN A 262 -11.82 -23.47 6.74
CA ASN A 262 -10.74 -24.44 6.61
C ASN A 262 -9.37 -23.84 6.98
N ALA A 263 -9.06 -22.65 6.47
CA ALA A 263 -7.77 -22.00 6.70
C ALA A 263 -7.52 -21.73 8.19
N LYS A 264 -8.55 -21.29 8.93
CA LYS A 264 -8.42 -21.02 10.38
C LYS A 264 -8.18 -22.27 11.24
N GLN A 265 -8.46 -23.46 10.72
CA GLN A 265 -8.14 -24.72 11.41
C GLN A 265 -6.69 -25.14 11.20
N GLN A 266 -6.05 -24.63 10.14
CA GLN A 266 -4.72 -25.09 9.70
C GLN A 266 -3.62 -24.08 10.02
N PHE A 267 -3.95 -22.79 10.07
CA PHE A 267 -2.96 -21.72 10.11
C PHE A 267 -3.18 -20.77 11.27
N GLN A 268 -2.07 -20.25 11.79
CA GLN A 268 -2.07 -19.20 12.82
C GLN A 268 -2.52 -17.87 12.22
N THR A 269 -2.08 -17.60 11.00
CA THR A 269 -2.40 -16.37 10.27
C THR A 269 -3.27 -16.70 9.06
N VAL A 270 -4.42 -16.05 8.96
CA VAL A 270 -5.29 -16.09 7.78
C VAL A 270 -5.55 -14.65 7.36
N ILE A 271 -5.10 -14.29 6.16
CA ILE A 271 -5.38 -12.99 5.55
C ILE A 271 -6.52 -13.18 4.56
N GLY A 272 -7.66 -12.55 4.85
CA GLY A 272 -8.83 -12.62 3.98
C GLY A 272 -8.63 -11.88 2.66
N GLY A 273 -9.56 -12.07 1.72
CA GLY A 273 -9.58 -11.39 0.44
C GLY A 273 -10.96 -10.80 0.14
N ALA A 274 -10.98 -9.61 -0.47
CA ALA A 274 -12.17 -9.03 -1.07
C ALA A 274 -11.78 -8.32 -2.37
N MET A 275 -12.64 -8.39 -3.39
CA MET A 275 -12.46 -7.70 -4.67
C MET A 275 -13.75 -7.03 -5.12
N PRO A 276 -13.69 -5.89 -5.84
CA PRO A 276 -14.88 -5.25 -6.40
C PRO A 276 -15.58 -6.14 -7.42
N GLY A 277 -14.79 -6.81 -8.26
CA GLY A 277 -15.17 -7.70 -9.35
C GLY A 277 -13.90 -8.17 -10.05
N PHE A 278 -14.03 -8.86 -11.17
CA PHE A 278 -12.89 -9.23 -12.02
C PHE A 278 -13.33 -9.14 -13.48
N LYS A 279 -12.67 -8.30 -14.26
CA LYS A 279 -12.96 -8.14 -15.69
C LYS A 279 -11.68 -7.70 -16.38
N ASP A 280 -10.89 -8.69 -16.77
CA ASP A 280 -9.58 -8.42 -17.34
C ASP A 280 -9.66 -7.87 -18.76
N TYR A 281 -8.57 -7.21 -19.15
CA TYR A 281 -8.33 -6.70 -20.49
C TYR A 281 -7.39 -7.61 -21.29
N TYR A 282 -6.91 -8.75 -20.76
CA TYR A 282 -5.82 -9.52 -21.36
C TYR A 282 -6.12 -9.97 -22.79
N LYS A 283 -7.35 -10.46 -23.04
CA LYS A 283 -7.74 -10.87 -24.39
C LYS A 283 -7.78 -9.72 -25.38
N LEU A 284 -8.33 -8.57 -24.98
CA LEU A 284 -8.40 -7.37 -25.81
C LEU A 284 -7.03 -6.73 -26.01
N GLY A 285 -6.17 -6.82 -24.99
CA GLY A 285 -4.79 -6.34 -25.01
C GLY A 285 -3.79 -7.29 -25.65
N GLY A 286 -4.24 -8.44 -26.19
CA GLY A 286 -3.38 -9.43 -26.83
C GLY A 286 -2.36 -10.09 -25.89
N ALA A 287 -2.66 -10.15 -24.60
CA ALA A 287 -1.79 -10.62 -23.52
C ALA A 287 -2.23 -11.96 -22.89
N GLY A 288 -3.13 -12.70 -23.57
CA GLY A 288 -3.63 -14.00 -23.12
C GLY A 288 -5.09 -14.21 -23.49
N GLU A 289 -5.69 -15.30 -23.04
CA GLU A 289 -7.12 -15.57 -23.28
C GLU A 289 -8.05 -14.93 -22.24
N GLY A 290 -7.48 -14.35 -21.18
CA GLY A 290 -8.21 -13.82 -20.03
C GLY A 290 -8.59 -14.90 -19.01
N TYR A 291 -9.25 -14.47 -17.93
CA TYR A 291 -9.69 -15.33 -16.84
C TYR A 291 -11.21 -15.28 -16.66
N THR A 292 -11.70 -16.02 -15.67
CA THR A 292 -13.12 -15.98 -15.30
C THR A 292 -13.48 -14.59 -14.79
N SER A 293 -14.47 -13.95 -15.42
CA SER A 293 -14.99 -12.67 -14.96
C SER A 293 -15.96 -12.85 -13.79
N TYR A 294 -15.94 -11.89 -12.87
CA TYR A 294 -16.90 -11.76 -11.78
C TYR A 294 -17.54 -10.37 -11.88
N ASP A 295 -18.87 -10.33 -12.03
CA ASP A 295 -19.65 -9.10 -12.01
C ASP A 295 -19.49 -8.41 -10.65
N ASP A 296 -19.38 -7.08 -10.63
CA ASP A 296 -19.31 -6.35 -9.37
C ASP A 296 -20.65 -6.31 -8.62
N GLU A 297 -21.74 -6.62 -9.33
CA GLU A 297 -23.11 -6.66 -8.83
C GLU A 297 -23.49 -5.33 -8.18
N ASP A 298 -23.14 -4.21 -8.83
CA ASP A 298 -23.25 -2.85 -8.30
C ASP A 298 -22.58 -2.69 -6.91
N GLY A 299 -21.53 -3.47 -6.67
CA GLY A 299 -20.75 -3.53 -5.45
C GLY A 299 -21.30 -4.46 -4.37
N ALA A 300 -22.36 -5.23 -4.64
CA ALA A 300 -22.89 -6.24 -3.70
C ALA A 300 -21.92 -7.41 -3.51
N LEU A 301 -21.13 -7.77 -4.53
CA LEU A 301 -20.08 -8.79 -4.41
C LEU A 301 -19.03 -8.38 -3.37
N PHE A 302 -18.60 -7.11 -3.40
CA PHE A 302 -17.64 -6.59 -2.43
C PHE A 302 -18.20 -6.61 -1.01
N ASP A 303 -19.44 -6.15 -0.81
CA ASP A 303 -20.10 -6.13 0.51
C ASP A 303 -20.18 -7.53 1.13
N ARG A 304 -20.51 -8.55 0.33
CA ARG A 304 -20.59 -9.94 0.81
C ARG A 304 -19.23 -10.45 1.28
N GLN A 305 -18.16 -10.18 0.55
CA GLN A 305 -16.80 -10.61 0.93
C GLN A 305 -16.31 -9.91 2.21
N LEU A 306 -16.59 -8.60 2.34
CA LEU A 306 -16.30 -7.85 3.56
C LEU A 306 -17.06 -8.42 4.76
N ALA A 307 -18.36 -8.72 4.59
CA ALA A 307 -19.17 -9.35 5.63
C ALA A 307 -18.66 -10.74 6.00
N ALA A 308 -18.27 -11.57 5.02
CA ALA A 308 -17.68 -12.89 5.25
C ALA A 308 -16.40 -12.82 6.10
N ALA A 309 -15.48 -11.90 5.76
CA ALA A 309 -14.24 -11.70 6.53
C ALA A 309 -14.54 -11.28 7.99
N LYS A 310 -15.52 -10.39 8.19
CA LYS A 310 -15.94 -9.94 9.53
C LYS A 310 -16.62 -11.07 10.31
N ASN A 311 -17.52 -11.82 9.70
CA ASN A 311 -18.22 -12.95 10.32
C ASN A 311 -17.27 -14.08 10.70
N ALA A 312 -16.23 -14.31 9.88
CA ALA A 312 -15.15 -15.24 10.19
C ALA A 312 -14.23 -14.75 11.32
N GLY A 313 -14.37 -13.49 11.79
CA GLY A 313 -13.55 -12.91 12.84
C GLY A 313 -12.07 -12.85 12.45
N LEU A 314 -11.78 -12.52 11.19
CA LEU A 314 -10.40 -12.37 10.73
C LEU A 314 -9.76 -11.11 11.31
N GLN A 315 -8.44 -11.17 11.53
CA GLN A 315 -7.66 -10.02 11.97
C GLN A 315 -7.12 -9.20 10.79
N TRP A 316 -6.93 -9.84 9.64
CA TRP A 316 -6.31 -9.25 8.46
C TRP A 316 -7.17 -9.50 7.22
N LEU A 317 -7.31 -8.46 6.41
CA LEU A 317 -8.02 -8.50 5.13
C LEU A 317 -7.18 -7.73 4.10
N GLN A 318 -6.96 -8.35 2.94
CA GLN A 318 -6.50 -7.64 1.76
C GLN A 318 -7.67 -7.33 0.82
N VAL A 319 -7.59 -6.19 0.16
CA VAL A 319 -8.44 -5.82 -0.96
C VAL A 319 -7.64 -6.00 -2.25
N SER A 320 -8.06 -6.94 -3.09
CA SER A 320 -7.52 -7.18 -4.42
C SER A 320 -8.35 -6.38 -5.42
N THR A 321 -7.90 -5.21 -5.88
CA THR A 321 -6.61 -4.53 -5.66
C THR A 321 -6.81 -3.01 -5.58
N TRP A 322 -5.80 -2.27 -5.13
CA TRP A 322 -5.78 -0.81 -5.28
C TRP A 322 -5.88 -0.42 -6.76
N ASN A 323 -4.96 -0.91 -7.59
CA ASN A 323 -4.67 -0.39 -8.92
C ASN A 323 -4.36 -1.45 -10.01
N ASP A 324 -4.82 -2.70 -9.91
CA ASP A 324 -4.71 -3.63 -11.04
C ASP A 324 -5.81 -3.35 -12.09
N TYR A 325 -5.53 -2.35 -12.91
CA TYR A 325 -6.36 -1.95 -14.04
C TYR A 325 -6.45 -3.04 -15.13
N GLY A 326 -5.42 -3.89 -15.27
CA GLY A 326 -5.37 -4.94 -16.29
C GLY A 326 -6.33 -6.08 -15.98
N GLU A 327 -6.47 -6.43 -14.70
CA GLU A 327 -7.44 -7.43 -14.22
C GLU A 327 -8.84 -6.85 -13.95
N GLY A 328 -8.95 -5.52 -13.82
CA GLY A 328 -10.22 -4.87 -13.52
C GLY A 328 -10.68 -5.09 -12.07
N THR A 329 -9.75 -5.29 -11.14
CA THR A 329 -10.01 -5.50 -9.70
C THR A 329 -9.81 -4.23 -8.86
N ILE A 330 -9.57 -3.10 -9.53
CA ILE A 330 -9.31 -1.75 -9.02
C ILE A 330 -10.36 -1.18 -8.04
N ILE A 331 -9.90 -0.68 -6.89
CA ILE A 331 -10.68 0.16 -5.97
C ILE A 331 -10.25 1.64 -5.94
N GLU A 332 -9.13 1.98 -6.57
CA GLU A 332 -8.75 3.37 -6.83
C GLU A 332 -9.87 4.08 -7.60
N PRO A 333 -10.19 5.35 -7.32
CA PRO A 333 -11.29 6.03 -7.99
C PRO A 333 -11.13 6.08 -9.51
N THR A 334 -12.20 5.70 -10.21
CA THR A 334 -12.29 5.69 -11.67
C THR A 334 -13.49 6.50 -12.17
N LEU A 335 -13.53 6.77 -13.48
CA LEU A 335 -14.69 7.41 -14.12
C LEU A 335 -15.96 6.55 -14.00
N GLU A 336 -15.81 5.24 -13.99
CA GLU A 336 -16.91 4.26 -13.97
C GLU A 336 -17.47 4.08 -12.55
N PHE A 337 -16.60 4.03 -11.55
CA PHE A 337 -16.99 3.72 -10.17
C PHE A 337 -17.05 4.94 -9.24
N GLY A 338 -16.44 6.06 -9.63
CA GLY A 338 -16.22 7.19 -8.74
C GLY A 338 -15.52 6.72 -7.46
N TYR A 339 -16.15 6.96 -6.31
CA TYR A 339 -15.61 6.60 -4.99
C TYR A 339 -16.30 5.38 -4.35
N ARG A 340 -17.14 4.63 -5.10
CA ARG A 340 -18.02 3.58 -4.56
C ARG A 340 -17.32 2.60 -3.60
N TYR A 341 -16.16 2.07 -3.98
CA TYR A 341 -15.47 1.07 -3.17
C TYR A 341 -14.76 1.69 -1.95
N LEU A 342 -14.29 2.92 -2.08
CA LEU A 342 -13.71 3.65 -0.95
C LEU A 342 -14.77 4.00 0.09
N THR A 343 -15.98 4.42 -0.32
CA THR A 343 -17.08 4.68 0.61
C THR A 343 -17.62 3.41 1.28
N LYS A 344 -17.61 2.28 0.58
CA LYS A 344 -17.88 0.96 1.18
C LYS A 344 -16.84 0.59 2.24
N LEU A 345 -15.55 0.83 1.97
CA LEU A 345 -14.49 0.66 2.97
C LEU A 345 -14.64 1.61 4.16
N GLN A 346 -15.07 2.86 3.94
CA GLN A 346 -15.37 3.79 5.03
C GLN A 346 -16.45 3.22 5.96
N GLY A 347 -17.54 2.69 5.39
CA GLY A 347 -18.60 2.03 6.15
C GLY A 347 -18.14 0.75 6.87
N PHE A 348 -17.32 -0.08 6.22
CA PHE A 348 -16.82 -1.33 6.78
C PHE A 348 -15.83 -1.14 7.94
N THR A 349 -14.90 -0.19 7.77
CA THR A 349 -13.91 0.18 8.79
C THR A 349 -14.53 1.07 9.88
N GLY A 350 -15.61 1.77 9.52
CA GLY A 350 -16.35 2.68 10.38
C GLY A 350 -15.55 3.91 10.77
N VAL A 351 -14.76 4.45 9.83
CA VAL A 351 -14.20 5.80 9.93
C VAL A 351 -15.31 6.84 9.81
N THR A 352 -15.10 8.03 10.38
CA THR A 352 -16.10 9.11 10.40
C THR A 352 -16.05 10.03 9.17
N TYR A 353 -15.16 9.75 8.22
CA TYR A 353 -15.02 10.48 6.97
C TYR A 353 -15.87 9.87 5.86
N GLY A 354 -16.23 10.68 4.87
CA GLY A 354 -17.09 10.29 3.75
C GLY A 354 -16.50 10.63 2.39
N GLU A 355 -17.36 10.61 1.37
CA GLU A 355 -16.98 10.93 -0.01
C GLU A 355 -16.53 12.38 -0.17
N THR A 356 -16.99 13.30 0.68
CA THR A 356 -16.61 14.72 0.67
C THR A 356 -15.10 14.90 0.81
N GLU A 357 -14.47 14.18 1.74
CA GLU A 357 -13.02 14.25 1.94
C GLU A 357 -12.27 13.60 0.78
N LEU A 358 -12.78 12.52 0.21
CA LEU A 358 -12.17 11.87 -0.97
C LEU A 358 -12.15 12.82 -2.18
N LYS A 359 -13.25 13.55 -2.41
CA LYS A 359 -13.32 14.62 -3.43
C LYS A 359 -12.39 15.78 -3.11
N THR A 360 -12.24 16.14 -1.84
CA THR A 360 -11.32 17.19 -1.40
C THR A 360 -9.86 16.81 -1.69
N ILE A 361 -9.49 15.55 -1.46
CA ILE A 361 -8.16 15.02 -1.78
C ILE A 361 -7.91 15.02 -3.29
N TYR A 362 -8.91 14.66 -4.10
CA TYR A 362 -8.81 14.75 -5.55
C TYR A 362 -8.68 16.19 -6.04
N ARG A 363 -9.44 17.14 -5.46
CA ARG A 363 -9.27 18.58 -5.73
C ARG A 363 -7.84 19.04 -5.43
N TRP A 364 -7.28 18.63 -4.29
CA TRP A 364 -5.88 18.91 -3.95
C TRP A 364 -4.91 18.38 -5.02
N TYR A 365 -5.09 17.14 -5.46
CA TYR A 365 -4.29 16.55 -6.53
C TYR A 365 -4.38 17.36 -7.83
N GLN A 366 -5.60 17.73 -8.26
CA GLN A 366 -5.81 18.52 -9.47
C GLN A 366 -5.11 19.88 -9.39
N LEU A 367 -5.14 20.54 -8.24
CA LEU A 367 -4.44 21.81 -8.03
C LEU A 367 -2.92 21.63 -8.01
N LYS A 368 -2.39 20.55 -7.42
CA LYS A 368 -0.96 20.21 -7.47
C LYS A 368 -0.47 20.03 -8.89
N VAL A 369 -1.24 19.36 -9.73
CA VAL A 369 -0.92 19.20 -11.16
C VAL A 369 -1.00 20.54 -11.89
N LYS A 370 -2.10 21.29 -11.71
CA LYS A 370 -2.33 22.58 -12.38
C LYS A 370 -1.25 23.61 -12.07
N PHE A 371 -0.79 23.69 -10.82
CA PHE A 371 0.14 24.70 -10.35
C PHE A 371 1.57 24.18 -10.13
N ALA A 372 1.95 23.06 -10.76
CA ALA A 372 3.27 22.44 -10.60
C ALA A 372 4.45 23.37 -10.91
N ALA A 373 4.26 24.37 -11.79
CA ALA A 373 5.28 25.37 -12.14
C ALA A 373 5.22 26.66 -11.28
N ASP A 374 4.21 26.81 -10.41
CA ASP A 374 4.05 27.96 -9.52
C ASP A 374 4.55 27.60 -8.12
N ALA A 375 5.75 28.06 -7.78
CA ALA A 375 6.41 27.76 -6.50
C ALA A 375 5.61 28.26 -5.29
N SER A 376 4.92 29.40 -5.41
CA SER A 376 4.15 29.99 -4.31
C SER A 376 2.91 29.14 -4.02
N LYS A 377 2.14 28.81 -5.05
CA LYS A 377 0.95 27.96 -4.91
C LYS A 377 1.31 26.53 -4.52
N THR A 378 2.43 26.01 -5.02
CA THR A 378 2.96 24.70 -4.62
C THR A 378 3.22 24.63 -3.11
N LYS A 379 3.82 25.69 -2.52
CA LYS A 379 4.05 25.76 -1.08
C LYS A 379 2.74 25.74 -0.27
N VAL A 380 1.69 26.43 -0.74
CA VAL A 380 0.36 26.39 -0.12
C VAL A 380 -0.22 24.98 -0.19
N LEU A 381 -0.11 24.31 -1.34
CA LEU A 381 -0.62 22.95 -1.52
C LEU A 381 0.15 21.91 -0.71
N ASP A 382 1.44 22.13 -0.44
CA ASP A 382 2.20 21.28 0.49
C ASP A 382 1.69 21.43 1.94
N GLN A 383 1.27 22.64 2.32
CA GLN A 383 0.57 22.87 3.60
C GLN A 383 -0.80 22.20 3.62
N CYS A 384 -1.56 22.26 2.52
CA CYS A 384 -2.84 21.54 2.39
C CYS A 384 -2.65 20.03 2.57
N TYR A 385 -1.60 19.43 1.99
CA TYR A 385 -1.26 18.04 2.24
C TYR A 385 -1.02 17.78 3.73
N GLY A 386 -0.26 18.65 4.41
CA GLY A 386 -0.03 18.56 5.85
C GLY A 386 -1.34 18.51 6.65
N TYR A 387 -2.30 19.39 6.33
CA TYR A 387 -3.62 19.39 6.97
C TYR A 387 -4.44 18.15 6.66
N LEU A 388 -4.51 17.72 5.39
CA LEU A 388 -5.19 16.49 5.01
C LEU A 388 -4.59 15.27 5.74
N ASN A 389 -3.26 15.20 5.79
CA ASN A 389 -2.54 14.10 6.43
C ASN A 389 -2.70 14.07 7.95
N ALA A 390 -3.01 15.22 8.56
CA ALA A 390 -3.35 15.39 9.96
C ALA A 390 -4.86 15.36 10.24
N LEU A 391 -5.67 14.92 9.27
CA LEU A 391 -7.12 14.79 9.39
C LEU A 391 -7.87 16.11 9.64
N GLN A 392 -7.39 17.20 9.02
CA GLN A 392 -7.96 18.56 9.11
C GLN A 392 -8.42 19.05 7.72
N PRO A 393 -9.37 18.37 7.06
CA PRO A 393 -9.76 18.70 5.68
C PRO A 393 -10.29 20.13 5.52
N ASP A 394 -11.02 20.66 6.51
CA ASP A 394 -11.58 22.02 6.45
C ASP A 394 -10.50 23.10 6.27
N LYS A 395 -9.35 22.95 6.94
CA LYS A 395 -8.21 23.88 6.80
C LYS A 395 -7.56 23.79 5.43
N ALA A 396 -7.48 22.58 4.87
CA ALA A 396 -6.97 22.39 3.51
C ALA A 396 -7.92 23.04 2.49
N VAL A 397 -9.24 22.92 2.68
CA VAL A 397 -10.25 23.56 1.83
C VAL A 397 -10.11 25.08 1.87
N GLU A 398 -9.98 25.68 3.06
CA GLU A 398 -9.79 27.12 3.22
C GLU A 398 -8.57 27.64 2.44
N LEU A 399 -7.43 26.95 2.56
CA LEU A 399 -6.21 27.32 1.83
C LEU A 399 -6.34 27.13 0.32
N MET A 400 -6.98 26.03 -0.14
CA MET A 400 -7.19 25.80 -1.57
C MET A 400 -8.08 26.89 -2.20
N ASN A 401 -9.10 27.36 -1.48
CA ASN A 401 -9.97 28.45 -1.94
C ASN A 401 -9.20 29.77 -2.18
N GLY A 402 -8.08 29.99 -1.49
CA GLY A 402 -7.29 31.23 -1.62
C GLY A 402 -6.31 31.25 -2.81
N ILE A 403 -6.11 30.13 -3.51
CA ILE A 403 -5.14 30.01 -4.62
C ILE A 403 -5.77 29.66 -5.96
N GLU A 404 -7.06 29.30 -5.96
CA GLU A 404 -7.90 29.20 -7.15
C GLU A 404 -8.26 30.59 -7.67
#